data_AF-A0A0C2CV88-F1
#
_entry.id   AF-A0A0C2CV88-F1
#
_cell.length_a   1.000
_cell.length_b   1.000
_cell.length_c   1.000
_cell.angle_alpha   90.00
_cell.angle_beta   90.00
_cell.angle_gamma   90.00
#
_symmetry.space_group_name_H-M   'P 1'
#
loop_
_entity.id
_entity.type
_entity.pdbx_description
1 polymer ?
#
loop_
_entity_poly.entity_id
_entity_poly.type
_entity_poly.pdbx_seq_one_letter_code
_entity_poly.pdbx_strand_id
1 'polypeptide(L)'
;MYKHSVGSPRHKAASSLYDPYNEYSFVALNKRRRGETERRNSEKLENRYSAPPVKKIYVKANGDPRSKRPKLFIWRQWQTPTLAGFRAEVAPYVGLDSASAIYDINGRRILSEDEIKDFGTYYILGDEELLMF
;
A
#
# COMPACT_ATOMS: atom_id res chain seq x y z
N MET A 1 -4.65 42.98 -57.20
CA MET A 1 -5.07 44.04 -56.26
C MET A 1 -6.49 43.72 -55.79
N TYR A 2 -6.69 43.45 -54.48
CA TYR A 2 -7.93 43.57 -53.67
C TYR A 2 -9.21 42.82 -54.14
N LYS A 3 -9.95 42.00 -53.36
CA LYS A 3 -10.08 41.64 -51.93
C LYS A 3 -10.71 40.24 -51.86
N HIS A 4 -10.29 39.38 -50.94
CA HIS A 4 -11.08 38.21 -50.54
C HIS A 4 -12.07 38.63 -49.44
N SER A 5 -13.36 38.49 -49.75
CA SER A 5 -14.46 38.52 -48.79
C SER A 5 -14.96 37.09 -48.64
N VAL A 6 -14.90 36.53 -47.44
CA VAL A 6 -15.59 35.29 -47.09
C VAL A 6 -16.44 35.59 -45.88
N GLY A 7 -17.75 35.55 -46.09
CA GLY A 7 -18.76 35.84 -45.08
C GLY A 7 -19.06 34.65 -44.17
N SER A 8 -19.52 35.02 -42.98
CA SER A 8 -20.36 34.29 -42.01
C SER A 8 -19.84 32.98 -41.40
N PRO A 9 -19.48 33.00 -40.11
CA PRO A 9 -19.55 31.83 -39.26
C PRO A 9 -21.00 31.63 -38.77
N ARG A 10 -21.65 30.55 -39.21
CA ARG A 10 -22.76 29.95 -38.47
C ARG A 10 -22.16 29.06 -37.38
N HIS A 11 -22.14 29.52 -36.13
CA HIS A 11 -22.28 28.61 -35.00
C HIS A 11 -23.23 29.23 -33.98
N LYS A 12 -24.28 28.46 -33.72
CA LYS A 12 -25.37 28.75 -32.78
C LYS A 12 -24.79 28.99 -31.39
N ALA A 13 -25.32 30.01 -30.73
CA ALA A 13 -25.09 30.31 -29.33
C ALA A 13 -25.33 29.07 -28.46
N ALA A 14 -24.29 28.59 -27.80
CA ALA A 14 -24.43 27.71 -26.66
C ALA A 14 -25.06 28.54 -25.53
N SER A 15 -26.19 28.07 -25.03
CA SER A 15 -26.86 28.59 -23.86
C SER A 15 -25.88 28.62 -22.69
N SER A 16 -25.73 29.81 -22.11
CA SER A 16 -25.19 30.07 -20.77
C SER A 16 -25.67 29.02 -19.77
N LEU A 17 -24.79 28.05 -19.46
CA LEU A 17 -24.92 27.19 -18.30
C LEU A 17 -23.98 27.77 -17.27
N TYR A 18 -24.56 28.45 -16.29
CA TYR A 18 -23.89 29.15 -15.19
C TYR A 18 -22.70 28.37 -14.62
N ASP A 19 -21.48 28.82 -14.91
CA ASP A 19 -20.26 28.45 -14.19
C ASP A 19 -19.99 29.53 -13.13
N PRO A 20 -20.30 29.29 -11.85
CA PRO A 20 -20.07 30.27 -10.79
C PRO A 20 -18.59 30.66 -10.60
N TYR A 21 -17.66 29.96 -11.26
CA TYR A 21 -16.22 30.21 -11.19
C TYR A 21 -15.61 30.77 -12.48
N ASN A 22 -16.44 31.01 -13.50
CA ASN A 22 -16.12 31.81 -14.68
C ASN A 22 -14.74 31.49 -15.29
N GLU A 23 -14.48 30.22 -15.63
CA GLU A 23 -13.22 29.74 -16.24
C GLU A 23 -11.95 29.81 -15.36
N TYR A 24 -12.03 30.21 -14.08
CA TYR A 24 -10.86 30.31 -13.21
C TYR A 24 -10.71 29.12 -12.25
N SER A 25 -9.66 28.31 -12.46
CA SER A 25 -9.23 27.29 -11.50
C SER A 25 -8.94 27.91 -10.13
N PHE A 26 -9.38 27.29 -9.02
CA PHE A 26 -9.00 27.66 -7.65
C PHE A 26 -7.48 27.77 -7.46
N VAL A 27 -6.70 27.02 -8.23
CA VAL A 27 -5.25 27.11 -8.26
C VAL A 27 -4.79 28.45 -8.84
N ALA A 28 -5.42 28.91 -9.92
CA ALA A 28 -5.12 30.19 -10.56
C ALA A 28 -5.51 31.39 -9.68
N LEU A 29 -6.66 31.32 -8.99
CA LEU A 29 -7.07 32.35 -8.02
C LEU A 29 -6.12 32.43 -6.82
N ASN A 30 -5.70 31.29 -6.28
CA ASN A 30 -4.72 31.25 -5.18
C ASN A 30 -3.33 31.74 -5.61
N LYS A 31 -2.89 31.46 -6.85
CA LYS A 31 -1.65 32.00 -7.43
C LYS A 31 -1.72 33.52 -7.62
N ARG A 32 -2.84 34.05 -8.15
CA ARG A 32 -3.04 35.49 -8.30
C ARG A 32 -2.98 36.25 -6.98
N ARG A 33 -3.54 35.70 -5.90
CA ARG A 33 -3.55 36.36 -4.57
C ARG A 33 -2.18 36.38 -3.88
N ARG A 34 -1.26 35.45 -4.20
CA ARG A 34 0.03 35.28 -3.50
C ARG A 34 1.26 35.65 -4.33
N GLY A 35 1.12 35.79 -5.65
CA GLY A 35 2.24 35.87 -6.60
C GLY A 35 2.69 34.48 -7.07
N GLU A 36 3.40 34.43 -8.20
CA GLU A 36 3.91 33.18 -8.83
C GLU A 36 5.03 32.48 -8.04
N THR A 37 5.28 32.89 -6.80
CA THR A 37 6.37 32.34 -6.00
C THR A 37 6.03 30.92 -5.56
N GLU A 38 6.97 30.00 -5.76
CA GLU A 38 6.85 28.62 -5.28
C GLU A 38 6.65 28.62 -3.76
N ARG A 39 5.72 27.81 -3.25
CA ARG A 39 5.48 27.71 -1.80
C ARG A 39 6.76 27.28 -1.11
N ARG A 40 7.09 27.93 0.02
CA ARG A 40 8.11 27.43 0.95
C ARG A 40 7.78 25.98 1.28
N ASN A 41 8.79 25.11 1.41
CA ASN A 41 8.57 23.67 1.67
C ASN A 41 7.69 23.42 2.91
N SER A 42 7.71 24.31 3.91
CA SER A 42 6.85 24.25 5.10
C SER A 42 5.36 24.53 4.85
N GLU A 43 5.01 25.13 3.71
CA GLU A 43 3.65 25.51 3.31
C GLU A 43 3.11 24.63 2.17
N LYS A 44 3.93 23.70 1.67
CA LYS A 44 3.47 22.67 0.74
C LYS A 44 2.55 21.72 1.52
N LEU A 45 1.27 21.74 1.18
CA LEU A 45 0.32 20.69 1.55
C LEU A 45 0.73 19.42 0.82
N GLU A 46 1.73 18.72 1.36
CA GLU A 46 2.01 17.35 0.97
C GLU A 46 0.93 16.48 1.60
N ASN A 47 0.27 15.67 0.77
CA ASN A 47 -0.47 14.52 1.25
C ASN A 47 0.54 13.58 1.92
N ARG A 48 0.88 13.85 3.20
CA ARG A 48 1.65 12.97 4.06
C ARG A 48 0.77 11.80 4.45
N TYR A 49 0.38 10.98 3.47
CA TYR A 49 -0.01 9.61 3.76
C TYR A 49 1.26 8.92 4.21
N SER A 50 1.52 8.91 5.52
CA SER A 50 2.52 7.98 6.05
C SER A 50 2.13 6.60 5.57
N ALA A 51 3.07 5.87 4.98
CA ALA A 51 2.81 4.50 4.56
C ALA A 51 2.17 3.74 5.74
N PRO A 52 1.12 2.94 5.51
CA PRO A 52 0.46 2.22 6.60
C PRO A 52 1.49 1.37 7.37
N PRO A 53 1.33 1.24 8.70
CA PRO A 53 2.32 0.57 9.54
C PRO A 53 2.53 -0.88 9.09
N VAL A 54 3.78 -1.32 9.13
CA VAL A 54 4.21 -2.70 8.82
C VAL A 54 5.01 -3.26 9.99
N LYS A 55 4.97 -4.58 10.17
CA LYS A 55 5.79 -5.30 11.15
C LYS A 55 6.94 -6.02 10.44
N LYS A 56 8.16 -5.82 10.89
CA LYS A 56 9.37 -6.51 10.45
C LYS A 56 9.60 -7.70 11.37
N ILE A 57 9.36 -8.91 10.91
CA ILE A 57 9.42 -10.10 11.76
C ILE A 57 10.43 -11.10 11.20
N TYR A 58 10.96 -11.96 12.06
CA TYR A 58 11.86 -13.02 11.69
C TYR A 58 11.10 -14.34 11.64
N VAL A 59 11.15 -15.04 10.51
CA VAL A 59 10.41 -16.30 10.30
C VAL A 59 11.33 -17.41 9.82
N LYS A 60 11.07 -18.64 10.28
CA LYS A 60 11.78 -19.83 9.85
C LYS A 60 10.83 -21.03 9.81
N ALA A 61 10.98 -21.92 8.82
CA ALA A 61 10.33 -23.22 8.88
C ALA A 61 10.83 -24.01 10.11
N ASN A 62 9.90 -24.62 10.84
CA ASN A 62 10.22 -25.44 12.00
C ASN A 62 11.01 -26.67 11.56
N GLY A 63 12.06 -27.03 12.30
CA GLY A 63 12.90 -28.18 11.98
C GLY A 63 13.79 -28.04 10.74
N ASP A 64 13.73 -26.95 9.95
CA ASP A 64 14.53 -26.81 8.73
C ASP A 64 16.05 -26.82 9.05
N PRO A 65 16.80 -27.83 8.56
CA PRO A 65 18.25 -27.93 8.77
C PRO A 65 19.05 -27.06 7.78
N ARG A 66 18.44 -26.63 6.67
CA ARG A 66 19.13 -25.91 5.58
C ARG A 66 19.47 -24.48 5.97
N SER A 67 18.55 -23.79 6.66
CA SER A 67 18.79 -22.43 7.14
C SER A 67 19.01 -22.39 8.65
N LYS A 68 20.21 -22.02 9.10
CA LYS A 68 20.48 -21.78 10.53
C LYS A 68 19.80 -20.50 11.05
N ARG A 69 19.46 -19.55 10.19
CA ARG A 69 18.98 -18.22 10.59
C ARG A 69 17.54 -17.96 10.10
N PRO A 70 16.68 -17.37 10.93
CA PRO A 70 15.39 -16.83 10.48
C PRO A 70 15.56 -15.76 9.39
N LYS A 71 14.60 -15.69 8.47
CA LYS A 71 14.54 -14.69 7.39
C LYS A 71 13.67 -13.51 7.82
N LEU A 72 14.03 -12.30 7.38
CA LEU A 72 13.26 -11.09 7.67
C LEU A 72 12.06 -10.97 6.72
N PHE A 73 10.86 -11.12 7.26
CA PHE A 73 9.59 -10.93 6.56
C PHE A 73 8.95 -9.59 6.96
N ILE A 74 8.44 -8.85 5.98
CA ILE A 74 7.73 -7.58 6.21
C ILE A 74 6.24 -7.87 6.12
N TRP A 75 5.59 -8.00 7.27
CA TRP A 75 4.17 -8.22 7.34
C TRP A 75 3.39 -6.91 7.28
N ARG A 76 2.54 -6.82 6.27
CA ARG A 76 1.62 -5.70 6.07
C ARG A 76 0.27 -6.09 6.66
N GLN A 77 0.11 -5.93 7.97
CA GLN A 77 -1.10 -6.33 8.69
C GLN A 77 -2.38 -5.70 8.11
N TRP A 78 -2.29 -4.53 7.47
CA TRP A 78 -3.42 -3.89 6.79
C TRP A 78 -3.83 -4.59 5.47
N GLN A 79 -2.94 -5.35 4.83
CA GLN A 79 -3.26 -6.20 3.66
C GLN A 79 -3.79 -7.56 4.10
N THR A 80 -3.15 -8.15 5.11
CA THR A 80 -3.51 -9.46 5.68
C THR A 80 -3.72 -9.34 7.18
N PRO A 81 -4.92 -8.89 7.63
CA PRO A 81 -5.16 -8.59 9.04
C PRO A 81 -5.32 -9.85 9.90
N THR A 82 -5.67 -10.98 9.29
CA THR A 82 -5.97 -12.22 10.00
C THR A 82 -4.72 -13.10 10.13
N LEU A 83 -4.65 -13.86 11.23
CA LEU A 83 -3.61 -14.87 11.42
C LEU A 83 -3.59 -15.91 10.28
N ALA A 84 -4.76 -16.25 9.71
CA ALA A 84 -4.86 -17.18 8.58
C ALA A 84 -4.22 -16.61 7.30
N GLY A 85 -4.46 -15.32 7.01
CA GLY A 85 -3.82 -14.64 5.88
C GLY A 85 -2.30 -14.55 6.07
N PHE A 86 -1.85 -14.26 7.29
CA PHE A 86 -0.42 -14.26 7.63
C PHE A 86 0.23 -15.64 7.39
N ARG A 87 -0.43 -16.74 7.79
CA ARG A 87 0.06 -18.11 7.52
C ARG A 87 0.21 -18.38 6.03
N ALA A 88 -0.77 -17.99 5.23
CA ALA A 88 -0.76 -18.18 3.78
C ALA A 88 0.37 -17.40 3.08
N GLU A 89 0.74 -16.22 3.57
CA GLU A 89 1.87 -15.46 3.02
C GLU A 89 3.23 -16.03 3.45
N VAL A 90 3.35 -16.44 4.71
CA VAL A 90 4.64 -16.83 5.29
C VAL A 90 5.05 -18.26 4.94
N ALA A 91 4.10 -19.19 4.78
CA ALA A 91 4.41 -20.57 4.38
C ALA A 91 5.31 -20.64 3.13
N PRO A 92 4.92 -20.09 1.95
CA PRO A 92 5.77 -20.13 0.77
C PRO A 92 7.07 -19.33 0.96
N TYR A 93 7.07 -18.29 1.78
CA TYR A 93 8.25 -17.49 2.07
C TYR A 93 9.36 -18.29 2.78
N VAL A 94 8.98 -19.25 3.63
CA VAL A 94 9.91 -20.17 4.29
C VAL A 94 10.09 -21.50 3.55
N GLY A 95 9.47 -21.68 2.38
CA GLY A 95 9.60 -22.87 1.54
C GLY A 95 8.67 -24.02 1.92
N LEU A 96 7.49 -23.70 2.47
CA LEU A 96 6.42 -24.65 2.78
C LEU A 96 5.22 -24.38 1.88
N ASP A 97 4.44 -25.41 1.56
CA ASP A 97 3.21 -25.26 0.75
C ASP A 97 2.07 -24.63 1.56
N SER A 98 1.94 -25.04 2.83
CA SER A 98 0.97 -24.48 3.78
C SER A 98 1.58 -24.37 5.18
N ALA A 99 0.88 -23.70 6.10
CA ALA A 99 1.26 -23.62 7.51
C ALA A 99 0.07 -23.94 8.43
N SER A 100 0.17 -25.02 9.20
CA SER A 100 -0.81 -25.39 10.24
C SER A 100 -0.74 -24.49 11.45
N ALA A 101 0.47 -24.09 11.85
CA ALA A 101 0.71 -23.41 13.09
C ALA A 101 1.95 -22.52 13.04
N ILE A 102 1.96 -21.54 13.95
CA ILE A 102 3.08 -20.63 14.17
C ILE A 102 3.40 -20.68 15.65
N TYR A 103 4.69 -20.72 15.97
CA TYR A 103 5.20 -20.72 17.33
C TYR A 103 6.17 -19.57 17.53
N ASP A 104 6.22 -19.01 18.75
CA ASP A 104 7.26 -18.06 19.13
C ASP A 104 8.59 -18.76 19.44
N ILE A 105 9.60 -17.98 19.83
CA ILE A 105 10.91 -18.48 20.25
C ILE A 105 10.89 -19.36 21.51
N ASN A 106 9.83 -19.28 22.31
CA ASN A 106 9.64 -20.08 23.51
C ASN A 106 8.82 -21.35 23.25
N GLY A 107 8.47 -21.63 21.99
CA GLY A 107 7.61 -22.76 21.63
C GLY A 107 6.13 -22.56 21.96
N ARG A 108 5.68 -21.33 22.24
CA ARG A 108 4.27 -21.01 22.47
C ARG A 108 3.57 -20.82 21.15
N ARG A 109 2.42 -21.49 20.99
CA ARG A 109 1.59 -21.37 19.79
C ARG A 109 0.96 -19.98 19.74
N ILE A 110 1.08 -19.32 18.59
CA ILE A 110 0.41 -18.06 18.29
C ILE A 110 -1.05 -18.33 17.93
N LEU A 111 -1.97 -17.74 18.67
CA LEU A 111 -3.42 -17.93 18.51
C LEU A 111 -4.10 -16.71 17.90
N SER A 112 -3.50 -15.53 18.01
CA SER A 112 -4.01 -14.28 17.43
C SER A 112 -2.90 -13.46 16.72
N GLU A 113 -3.29 -12.71 15.69
CA GLU A 113 -2.51 -11.68 15.02
C GLU A 113 -1.86 -10.65 15.96
N ASP A 114 -2.49 -10.37 17.10
CA ASP A 114 -2.01 -9.37 18.07
C ASP A 114 -0.77 -9.83 18.84
N GLU A 115 -0.54 -11.14 18.91
CA GLU A 115 0.65 -11.74 19.52
C GLU A 115 1.89 -11.61 18.63
N ILE A 116 1.70 -11.30 17.33
CA ILE A 116 2.81 -11.06 16.40
C ILE A 116 3.35 -9.65 16.63
N LYS A 117 4.59 -9.57 17.14
CA LYS A 117 5.27 -8.33 17.51
C LYS A 117 6.34 -7.96 16.48
N ASP A 118 6.59 -6.66 16.36
CA ASP A 118 7.68 -6.15 15.56
C ASP A 118 9.02 -6.70 16.08
N PHE A 119 9.89 -7.09 15.16
CA PHE A 119 11.16 -7.80 15.40
C PHE A 119 11.04 -9.15 16.14
N GLY A 120 9.83 -9.70 16.30
CA GLY A 120 9.63 -11.03 16.87
C GLY A 120 10.19 -12.14 15.98
N THR A 121 10.61 -13.26 16.58
CA THR A 121 11.05 -14.47 15.86
C THR A 121 10.02 -15.58 16.00
N TYR A 122 9.62 -16.15 14.87
CA TYR A 122 8.54 -17.13 14.76
C TYR A 122 8.95 -18.34 13.93
N TYR A 123 8.46 -19.50 14.35
CA TYR A 123 8.69 -20.80 13.72
C TYR A 123 7.40 -21.28 13.07
N ILE A 124 7.48 -21.64 11.80
CA ILE A 124 6.34 -21.96 10.94
C ILE A 124 6.30 -23.47 10.80
N LEU A 125 5.24 -24.08 11.30
CA LEU A 125 5.00 -25.51 11.14
C LEU A 125 4.18 -25.72 9.87
N GLY A 126 4.73 -26.48 8.93
CA GLY A 126 4.02 -26.89 7.72
C GLY A 126 3.00 -27.97 7.99
N ASP A 127 2.05 -28.14 7.08
CA ASP A 127 1.33 -29.41 7.00
C ASP A 127 2.26 -30.38 6.27
N GLU A 128 2.83 -31.34 6.99
CA GLU A 128 3.33 -32.52 6.31
C GLU A 128 2.09 -33.23 5.76
N GLU A 129 1.91 -33.23 4.43
CA GLU A 129 1.08 -34.27 3.83
C GLU A 129 1.68 -35.59 4.29
N LEU A 130 1.04 -36.22 5.28
CA LEU A 130 1.12 -37.64 5.51
C LEU A 130 0.66 -38.29 4.20
N LEU A 131 1.57 -38.41 3.25
CA LEU A 131 1.46 -39.36 2.15
C LEU A 131 1.44 -40.73 2.82
N MET A 132 0.24 -41.16 3.22
CA MET A 132 -0.03 -42.54 3.56
C MET A 132 0.18 -43.34 2.28
N PHE A 133 1.32 -44.02 2.20
CA PHE A 133 1.60 -45.02 1.20
C PHE A 133 0.81 -46.30 1.49
#